data_AF-A0A5C8KUV6-F1
#
_entry.id   AF-A0A5C8KUV6-F1
#
_cell.length_a   1.000
_cell.length_b   1.000
_cell.length_c   1.000
_cell.angle_alpha   90.00
_cell.angle_beta   90.00
_cell.angle_gamma   90.00
#
_symmetry.space_group_name_H-M   'P 1'
#
loop_
_entity.id
_entity.type
_entity.pdbx_description
1 polymer ?
#
loop_
_entity_poly.entity_id
_entity_poly.type
_entity_poly.pdbx_seq_one_letter_code
_entity_poly.pdbx_strand_id
1 'polypeptide(L)'
;MPDTTLPPPPPQRVPARDAFAALPPELPPRPVWPQVAAQLKRRPRRRRRTGLWLAVAASAVLVAIWMPRLHEPATTPAGLAPMDAVTTEPAAAPDVEALVQRSQALESSLAAQPPALRSGSAVLAAEWIAADIGAIDAALADARPEDVATLWHARVELLAELAGLRQNETLAATGSGGLVLALD
;
A
#
# COMPACT_ATOMS: atom_id res chain seq x y z
N MET A 1 15.79 -23.29 -60.65
CA MET A 1 15.07 -24.08 -59.64
C MET A 1 14.66 -23.11 -58.54
N PRO A 2 13.36 -22.94 -58.23
CA PRO A 2 12.94 -22.05 -57.15
C PRO A 2 13.13 -22.72 -55.79
N ASP A 3 13.95 -22.11 -54.94
CA ASP A 3 14.10 -22.49 -53.53
C ASP A 3 12.78 -22.20 -52.80
N THR A 4 12.12 -23.26 -52.38
CA THR A 4 10.89 -23.17 -51.59
C THR A 4 11.29 -23.04 -50.13
N THR A 5 11.50 -21.80 -49.66
CA THR A 5 11.69 -21.53 -48.23
C THR A 5 10.36 -21.75 -47.52
N LEU A 6 10.24 -22.88 -46.83
CA LEU A 6 9.07 -23.20 -46.02
C LEU A 6 8.94 -22.17 -44.88
N PRO A 7 7.75 -21.59 -44.66
CA PRO A 7 7.55 -20.67 -43.54
C PRO A 7 7.74 -21.39 -42.19
N PRO A 8 8.29 -20.71 -41.17
CA PRO A 8 8.46 -21.31 -39.85
C PRO A 8 7.10 -21.71 -39.27
N PRO A 9 7.02 -22.86 -38.57
CA PRO A 9 5.78 -23.28 -37.95
C PRO A 9 5.34 -22.26 -36.87
N PRO A 10 4.03 -22.06 -36.66
CA PRO A 10 3.54 -21.17 -35.62
C PRO A 10 3.99 -21.65 -34.24
N PRO A 11 4.23 -20.73 -33.28
CA PRO A 11 4.62 -21.09 -31.92
C PRO A 11 3.53 -21.94 -31.27
N GLN A 12 3.87 -23.20 -30.97
CA GLN A 12 2.94 -24.11 -30.31
C GLN A 12 2.79 -23.69 -28.85
N ARG A 13 1.55 -23.40 -28.43
CA ARG A 13 1.22 -23.13 -27.03
C ARG A 13 1.23 -24.46 -26.27
N VAL A 14 2.36 -24.78 -25.63
CA VAL A 14 2.46 -25.93 -24.75
C VAL A 14 1.63 -25.64 -23.49
N PRO A 15 0.68 -26.51 -23.10
CA PRO A 15 -0.07 -26.31 -21.87
C PRO A 15 0.89 -26.32 -20.67
N ALA A 16 0.67 -25.44 -19.69
CA ALA A 16 1.60 -25.21 -18.58
C ALA A 16 2.04 -26.50 -17.88
N ARG A 17 1.13 -27.48 -17.76
CA ARG A 17 1.42 -28.80 -17.21
C ARG A 17 2.57 -29.51 -17.93
N ASP A 18 2.58 -29.50 -19.26
CA ASP A 18 3.58 -30.22 -20.06
C ASP A 18 4.92 -29.47 -20.04
N ALA A 19 4.87 -28.13 -20.00
CA ALA A 19 6.05 -27.29 -19.79
C ALA A 19 6.71 -27.55 -18.42
N PHE A 20 5.92 -27.70 -17.35
CA PHE A 20 6.44 -28.06 -16.03
C PHE A 20 6.93 -29.51 -15.94
N ALA A 21 6.30 -30.44 -16.66
CA ALA A 21 6.74 -31.84 -16.71
C ALA A 21 8.07 -32.02 -17.46
N ALA A 22 8.40 -31.10 -18.38
CA ALA A 22 9.65 -31.10 -19.13
C ALA A 22 10.86 -30.54 -18.33
N LEU A 23 10.63 -29.96 -17.15
CA LEU A 23 11.72 -29.43 -16.34
C LEU A 23 12.55 -30.58 -15.75
N PRO A 24 13.89 -30.55 -15.88
CA PRO A 24 14.74 -31.52 -15.23
C PRO A 24 14.57 -31.41 -13.71
N PRO A 25 14.55 -32.53 -12.97
CA PRO A 25 14.52 -32.51 -11.52
C PRO A 25 15.90 -32.05 -11.00
N GLU A 26 16.12 -30.74 -11.01
CA GLU A 26 17.24 -30.07 -10.35
C GLU A 26 17.06 -30.23 -8.83
N LEU A 27 17.69 -31.24 -8.24
CA LEU A 27 17.85 -31.30 -6.80
C LEU A 27 18.98 -30.35 -6.41
N PRO A 28 18.73 -29.37 -5.52
CA PRO A 28 19.81 -28.52 -5.03
C PRO A 28 20.87 -29.40 -4.34
N PRO A 29 22.16 -29.13 -4.57
CA PRO A 29 23.25 -29.96 -4.03
C PRO A 29 23.28 -30.00 -2.49
N ARG A 30 22.56 -29.11 -1.82
CA ARG A 30 22.42 -29.09 -0.36
C ARG A 30 20.98 -28.72 0.03
N PRO A 31 20.43 -29.33 1.10
CA PRO A 31 19.14 -28.92 1.64
C PRO A 31 19.26 -27.50 2.21
N VAL A 32 18.62 -26.54 1.55
CA VAL A 32 18.64 -25.11 1.93
C VAL A 32 17.62 -24.82 3.04
N TRP A 33 16.56 -25.64 3.14
CA TRP A 33 15.46 -25.46 4.07
C TRP A 33 15.87 -25.43 5.55
N PRO A 34 16.78 -26.29 6.04
CA PRO A 34 17.26 -26.23 7.41
C PRO A 34 17.99 -24.91 7.74
N GLN A 35 18.70 -24.31 6.77
CA GLN A 35 19.39 -23.03 6.97
C GLN A 35 18.39 -21.88 7.10
N VAL A 36 17.36 -21.85 6.26
CA VAL A 36 16.27 -20.87 6.34
C VAL A 36 15.51 -21.02 7.66
N ALA A 37 15.17 -22.25 8.04
CA ALA A 37 14.51 -22.53 9.32
C ALA A 37 15.38 -22.09 10.52
N ALA A 38 16.69 -22.31 10.47
CA ALA A 38 17.63 -21.84 11.49
C ALA A 38 17.70 -20.31 11.53
N GLN A 39 17.72 -19.62 10.39
CA GLN A 39 17.70 -18.16 10.33
C GLN A 39 16.41 -17.57 10.90
N LEU A 40 15.25 -18.15 10.59
CA LEU A 40 13.97 -17.70 11.13
C LEU A 40 13.86 -17.93 12.65
N LYS A 41 14.34 -19.08 13.15
CA LYS A 41 14.38 -19.35 14.61
C LYS A 41 15.35 -18.43 15.35
N ARG A 42 16.43 -17.99 14.70
CA ARG A 42 17.42 -17.07 15.27
C ARG A 42 16.93 -15.62 15.35
N ARG A 43 15.83 -15.26 14.69
CA ARG A 43 15.25 -13.91 14.81
C ARG A 43 14.71 -13.76 16.25
N PRO A 44 15.36 -12.96 17.12
CA PRO A 44 14.96 -12.90 18.50
C PRO A 44 13.55 -12.28 18.60
N ARG A 45 12.60 -13.04 19.15
CA ARG A 45 11.25 -12.55 19.53
C ARG A 45 11.27 -11.36 20.51
N ARG A 46 12.45 -10.98 21.00
CA ARG A 46 12.69 -9.93 21.99
C ARG A 46 12.26 -8.52 21.55
N ARG A 47 12.13 -8.26 20.23
CA ARG A 47 11.70 -6.95 19.71
C ARG A 47 10.21 -6.65 19.92
N ARG A 48 9.37 -7.67 20.20
CA ARG A 48 7.92 -7.45 20.46
C ARG A 48 7.63 -6.77 21.80
N ARG A 49 8.47 -6.96 22.82
CA ARG A 49 8.26 -6.31 24.14
C ARG A 49 8.79 -4.88 24.21
N THR A 50 9.82 -4.54 23.44
CA THR A 50 10.35 -3.16 23.38
C THR A 50 9.54 -2.27 22.44
N GLY A 51 8.85 -2.83 21.44
CA GLY A 51 7.96 -2.08 20.55
C GLY A 51 6.72 -1.50 21.24
N LEU A 52 6.22 -2.17 22.30
CA LEU A 52 5.05 -1.69 23.04
C LEU A 52 5.33 -0.39 23.82
N TRP A 53 6.58 -0.17 24.26
CA TRP A 53 7.00 1.07 24.94
C TRP A 53 7.46 2.16 23.97
N LEU A 54 7.87 1.81 22.74
CA LEU A 54 8.24 2.77 21.70
C LEU A 54 7.04 3.30 20.90
N ALA A 55 5.90 2.60 20.91
CA ALA A 55 4.67 3.06 20.25
C ALA A 55 4.13 4.38 20.83
N VAL A 56 4.40 4.67 22.11
CA VAL A 56 4.01 5.94 22.75
C VAL A 56 4.94 7.10 22.36
N ALA A 57 6.19 6.82 21.98
CA ALA A 57 7.16 7.87 21.62
C ALA A 57 7.24 8.14 20.10
N ALA A 58 6.92 7.14 19.26
CA ALA A 58 7.01 7.27 17.81
C ALA A 58 5.88 8.14 17.19
N SER A 59 4.71 8.20 17.83
CA SER A 59 3.62 9.10 17.43
C SER A 59 4.00 10.59 17.55
N ALA A 60 4.89 10.95 18.49
CA ALA A 60 5.38 12.32 18.64
C ALA A 60 6.43 12.71 17.58
N VAL A 61 7.21 11.76 17.06
CA VAL A 61 8.29 12.03 16.10
C VAL A 61 7.78 12.10 14.65
N LEU A 62 6.74 11.33 14.29
CA LEU A 62 6.15 11.43 12.95
C LEU A 62 5.46 12.79 12.70
N VAL A 63 4.81 13.36 13.72
CA VAL A 63 4.22 14.71 13.66
C VAL A 63 5.29 15.78 13.47
N ALA A 64 6.45 15.65 14.13
CA ALA A 64 7.53 16.63 14.05
C ALA A 64 8.27 16.64 12.70
N ILE A 65 8.33 15.50 11.98
CA ILE A 65 9.05 15.40 10.70
C ILE A 65 8.19 15.89 9.52
N TRP A 66 6.86 15.85 9.60
CA TRP A 66 5.97 16.29 8.52
C TRP A 66 5.50 17.75 8.60
N MET A 67 5.64 18.40 9.76
CA MET A 67 5.23 19.81 9.94
C MET A 67 6.00 20.85 9.09
N PRO A 68 7.32 20.74 8.80
CA PRO A 68 8.03 21.81 8.09
C PRO A 68 7.80 21.83 6.58
N ARG A 69 7.12 20.82 5.99
CA ARG A 69 6.80 20.83 4.54
C ARG A 69 5.50 21.57 4.17
N LEU A 70 4.75 22.02 5.18
CA LEU A 70 3.61 22.93 4.99
C LEU A 70 4.01 24.41 5.11
N HIS A 71 5.30 24.70 5.34
CA HIS A 71 5.87 26.04 5.41
C HIS A 71 6.89 26.24 4.27
N GLU A 72 6.48 26.00 3.02
CA GLU A 72 7.15 26.70 1.91
C GLU A 72 6.49 28.08 1.75
N PRO A 73 7.21 29.19 1.99
CA PRO A 73 6.75 30.49 1.56
C PRO A 73 6.83 30.55 0.03
N ALA A 74 5.70 30.32 -0.63
CA ALA A 74 5.56 30.60 -2.05
C ALA A 74 5.85 32.09 -2.28
N THR A 75 7.02 32.38 -2.84
CA THR A 75 7.40 33.72 -3.28
C THR A 75 6.71 33.94 -4.62
N THR A 76 5.54 34.57 -4.60
CA THR A 76 4.74 34.88 -5.81
C THR A 76 5.25 36.17 -6.46
N PRO A 77 5.50 36.23 -7.78
CA PRO A 77 5.65 37.49 -8.48
C PRO A 77 4.27 38.13 -8.73
N ALA A 78 4.22 39.44 -8.51
CA ALA A 78 3.04 40.29 -8.55
C ALA A 78 2.33 40.32 -9.92
N GLY A 79 0.99 40.37 -9.90
CA GLY A 79 0.19 40.63 -11.10
C GLY A 79 -1.34 40.61 -10.89
N LEU A 80 -1.89 41.77 -10.49
CA LEU A 80 -3.23 42.32 -10.81
C LEU A 80 -4.52 41.68 -10.23
N ALA A 81 -5.12 42.46 -9.31
CA ALA A 81 -6.56 42.78 -9.14
C ALA A 81 -7.50 41.80 -8.39
N PRO A 82 -8.57 42.33 -7.74
CA PRO A 82 -8.93 42.01 -6.36
C PRO A 82 -10.00 40.92 -6.27
N MET A 83 -9.88 40.05 -5.27
CA MET A 83 -10.99 39.22 -4.82
C MET A 83 -10.95 39.14 -3.29
N ASP A 84 -12.15 39.14 -2.74
CA ASP A 84 -12.54 39.46 -1.38
C ASP A 84 -11.64 38.94 -0.25
N ALA A 85 -11.61 39.75 0.81
CA ALA A 85 -11.00 39.48 2.09
C ALA A 85 -11.33 38.07 2.59
N VAL A 86 -10.35 37.17 2.53
CA VAL A 86 -10.37 35.93 3.32
C VAL A 86 -9.87 36.31 4.71
N THR A 87 -10.83 36.62 5.56
CA THR A 87 -10.70 36.59 7.02
C THR A 87 -9.96 35.32 7.41
N THR A 88 -8.81 35.48 8.05
CA THR A 88 -8.07 34.38 8.67
C THR A 88 -8.92 33.87 9.84
N GLU A 89 -9.71 32.81 9.62
CA GLU A 89 -10.43 32.12 10.69
C GLU A 89 -9.42 31.42 11.63
N PRO A 90 -9.69 31.39 12.95
CA PRO A 90 -8.94 30.58 13.87
C PRO A 90 -9.13 29.10 13.52
N ALA A 91 -8.11 28.27 13.74
CA ALA A 91 -8.14 26.84 13.49
C ALA A 91 -9.41 26.21 14.11
N ALA A 92 -10.39 25.90 13.26
CA ALA A 92 -11.62 25.23 13.65
C ALA A 92 -11.27 23.86 14.24
N ALA A 93 -11.98 23.47 15.30
CA ALA A 93 -11.86 22.15 15.87
C ALA A 93 -12.00 21.10 14.74
N PRO A 94 -11.21 20.01 14.75
CA PRO A 94 -11.27 18.99 13.71
C PRO A 94 -12.70 18.45 13.62
N ASP A 95 -13.34 18.68 12.48
CA ASP A 95 -14.70 18.26 12.22
C ASP A 95 -14.75 16.72 12.08
N VAL A 96 -15.17 16.06 13.16
CA VAL A 96 -15.30 14.60 13.21
C VAL A 96 -16.27 14.12 12.14
N GLU A 97 -17.32 14.88 11.81
CA GLU A 97 -18.30 14.48 10.81
C GLU A 97 -17.66 14.42 9.41
N ALA A 98 -16.83 15.39 9.06
CA ALA A 98 -16.06 15.37 7.82
C ALA A 98 -15.11 14.15 7.73
N LEU A 99 -14.48 13.76 8.85
CA LEU A 99 -13.62 12.57 8.88
C LEU A 99 -14.41 11.27 8.70
N VAL A 100 -15.59 11.16 9.32
CA VAL A 100 -16.50 10.02 9.15
C VAL A 100 -16.91 9.90 7.68
N GLN A 101 -17.38 10.99 7.07
CA GLN A 101 -17.77 11.01 5.66
C GLN A 101 -16.62 10.60 4.74
N ARG A 102 -15.42 11.13 4.98
CA ARG A 102 -14.22 10.76 4.22
C ARG A 102 -13.88 9.28 4.34
N SER A 103 -14.02 8.71 5.54
CA SER A 103 -13.77 7.29 5.75
C SER A 103 -14.76 6.39 4.99
N GLN A 104 -16.04 6.74 4.98
CA GLN A 104 -17.09 6.04 4.23
C GLN A 104 -16.86 6.13 2.71
N ALA A 105 -16.41 7.28 2.23
CA ALA A 105 -16.03 7.45 0.83
C ALA A 105 -14.84 6.54 0.45
N LEU A 106 -13.82 6.43 1.31
CA LEU A 106 -12.70 5.52 1.07
C LEU A 106 -13.13 4.04 1.08
N GLU A 107 -13.93 3.63 2.05
CA GLU A 107 -14.45 2.25 2.12
C GLU A 107 -15.28 1.88 0.90
N SER A 108 -16.22 2.74 0.50
CA SER A 108 -17.04 2.49 -0.69
C SER A 108 -16.17 2.40 -1.95
N SER A 109 -15.13 3.23 -2.08
CA SER A 109 -14.18 3.14 -3.18
C SER A 109 -13.38 1.82 -3.17
N LEU A 110 -12.94 1.36 -1.99
CA LEU A 110 -12.22 0.10 -1.82
C LEU A 110 -13.11 -1.12 -2.12
N ALA A 111 -14.37 -1.07 -1.71
CA ALA A 111 -15.36 -2.12 -1.96
C ALA A 111 -15.73 -2.22 -3.45
N ALA A 112 -15.71 -1.11 -4.17
CA ALA A 112 -16.00 -1.08 -5.61
C ALA A 112 -14.85 -1.61 -6.48
N GLN A 113 -13.64 -1.79 -5.93
CA GLN A 113 -12.50 -2.25 -6.72
C GLN A 113 -12.61 -3.74 -7.08
N PRO A 114 -12.31 -4.11 -8.34
CA PRO A 114 -12.36 -5.50 -8.76
C PRO A 114 -11.27 -6.34 -8.08
N PRO A 115 -11.49 -7.66 -7.91
CA PRO A 115 -10.45 -8.56 -7.45
C PRO A 115 -9.30 -8.59 -8.47
N ALA A 116 -8.09 -8.26 -8.01
CA ALA A 116 -6.86 -8.31 -8.79
C ALA A 116 -5.91 -9.38 -8.23
N LEU A 117 -4.98 -9.86 -9.08
CA LEU A 117 -3.88 -10.71 -8.65
C LEU A 117 -2.95 -9.89 -7.75
N ARG A 118 -2.72 -10.38 -6.53
CA ARG A 118 -1.93 -9.69 -5.51
C ARG A 118 -0.62 -10.41 -5.25
N SER A 119 0.43 -9.64 -5.02
CA SER A 119 1.67 -10.21 -4.51
C SER A 119 1.46 -10.71 -3.07
N GLY A 120 2.14 -11.79 -2.68
CA GLY A 120 2.02 -12.31 -1.30
C GLY A 120 2.43 -11.26 -0.25
N SER A 121 3.40 -10.39 -0.55
CA SER A 121 3.79 -9.27 0.32
C SER A 121 2.69 -8.22 0.48
N ALA A 122 1.97 -7.90 -0.59
CA ALA A 122 0.87 -6.93 -0.52
C ALA A 122 -0.35 -7.49 0.20
N VAL A 123 -0.63 -8.79 0.08
CA VAL A 123 -1.64 -9.45 0.92
C VAL A 123 -1.27 -9.33 2.40
N LEU A 124 -0.03 -9.63 2.77
CA LEU A 124 0.41 -9.51 4.16
C LEU A 124 0.36 -8.06 4.68
N ALA A 125 0.74 -7.08 3.86
CA ALA A 125 0.63 -5.67 4.23
C ALA A 125 -0.84 -5.24 4.41
N ALA A 126 -1.72 -5.65 3.49
CA ALA A 126 -3.15 -5.36 3.59
C ALA A 126 -3.78 -5.99 4.85
N GLU A 127 -3.40 -7.21 5.21
CA GLU A 127 -3.85 -7.87 6.45
C GLU A 127 -3.39 -7.13 7.71
N TRP A 128 -2.16 -6.60 7.73
CA TRP A 128 -1.69 -5.77 8.85
C TRP A 128 -2.45 -4.47 8.96
N ILE A 129 -2.65 -3.75 7.84
CA ILE A 129 -3.43 -2.50 7.83
C ILE A 129 -4.87 -2.77 8.27
N ALA A 130 -5.50 -3.85 7.81
CA ALA A 130 -6.85 -4.22 8.22
C ALA A 130 -6.95 -4.53 9.73
N ALA A 131 -5.94 -5.19 10.29
CA ALA A 131 -5.87 -5.43 11.74
C ALA A 131 -5.73 -4.11 12.54
N ASP A 132 -4.92 -3.17 12.05
CA ASP A 132 -4.76 -1.86 12.69
C ASP A 132 -6.04 -1.02 12.61
N ILE A 133 -6.76 -1.06 11.48
CA ILE A 133 -8.10 -0.45 11.36
C ILE A 133 -9.07 -1.07 12.39
N GLY A 134 -9.10 -2.41 12.50
CA GLY A 134 -9.94 -3.08 13.49
C GLY A 134 -9.61 -2.71 14.94
N ALA A 135 -8.33 -2.45 15.25
CA ALA A 135 -7.91 -1.96 16.55
C ALA A 135 -8.38 -0.51 16.80
N ILE A 136 -8.33 0.36 15.79
CA ILE A 136 -8.88 1.72 15.88
C ILE A 136 -10.39 1.68 16.05
N ASP A 137 -11.10 0.84 15.31
CA ASP A 137 -12.56 0.71 15.41
C ASP A 137 -12.97 0.23 16.82
N ALA A 138 -12.21 -0.70 17.41
CA ALA A 138 -12.40 -1.09 18.80
C ALA A 138 -12.11 0.05 19.79
N ALA A 139 -11.04 0.83 19.56
CA ALA A 139 -10.72 1.99 20.40
C ALA A 139 -11.77 3.10 20.27
N LEU A 140 -12.35 3.32 19.09
CA LEU A 140 -13.42 4.28 18.83
C LEU A 140 -14.70 3.94 19.60
N ALA A 141 -14.99 2.65 19.81
CA ALA A 141 -16.16 2.22 20.57
C ALA A 141 -16.12 2.67 22.04
N ASP A 142 -14.92 2.74 22.63
CA ASP A 142 -14.69 3.14 24.04
C ASP A 142 -14.00 4.51 24.17
N ALA A 143 -13.95 5.30 23.09
CA ALA A 143 -13.15 6.52 23.03
C ALA A 143 -13.73 7.64 23.92
N ARG A 144 -12.83 8.36 24.58
CA ARG A 144 -13.16 9.62 25.25
C ARG A 144 -13.34 10.73 24.20
N PRO A 145 -14.21 11.73 24.42
CA PRO A 145 -14.50 12.76 23.41
C PRO A 145 -13.26 13.48 22.86
N GLU A 146 -12.24 13.68 23.69
CA GLU A 146 -10.97 14.30 23.31
C GLU A 146 -10.12 13.46 22.33
N ASP A 147 -10.28 12.13 22.32
CA ASP A 147 -9.47 11.20 21.52
C ASP A 147 -10.15 10.85 20.18
N VAL A 148 -11.47 11.08 20.06
CA VAL A 148 -12.29 10.68 18.90
C VAL A 148 -11.76 11.23 17.59
N ALA A 149 -11.43 12.52 17.52
CA ALA A 149 -10.94 13.15 16.30
C ALA A 149 -9.60 12.56 15.84
N THR A 150 -8.69 12.30 16.79
CA THR A 150 -7.38 11.68 16.50
C THR A 150 -7.53 10.26 15.98
N LEU A 151 -8.42 9.46 16.57
CA LEU A 151 -8.68 8.09 16.12
C LEU A 151 -9.32 8.06 14.72
N TRP A 152 -10.26 8.95 14.43
CA TRP A 152 -10.84 9.08 13.09
C TRP A 152 -9.82 9.51 12.04
N HIS A 153 -8.90 10.41 12.38
CA HIS A 153 -7.79 10.76 11.50
C HIS A 153 -6.92 9.54 11.17
N ALA A 154 -6.48 8.80 12.19
CA ALA A 154 -5.66 7.60 12.01
C ALA A 154 -6.37 6.55 11.15
N ARG A 155 -7.69 6.38 11.32
CA ARG A 155 -8.51 5.49 10.50
C ARG A 155 -8.49 5.88 9.03
N VAL A 156 -8.69 7.17 8.73
CA VAL A 156 -8.67 7.69 7.35
C VAL A 156 -7.31 7.49 6.70
N GLU A 157 -6.23 7.70 7.45
CA GLU A 157 -4.86 7.48 6.96
C GLU A 157 -4.62 6.02 6.58
N LEU A 158 -5.00 5.06 7.43
CA LEU A 158 -4.87 3.63 7.13
C LEU A 158 -5.72 3.20 5.93
N LEU A 159 -6.93 3.71 5.80
CA LEU A 159 -7.77 3.46 4.62
C LEU A 159 -7.16 4.03 3.34
N ALA A 160 -6.57 5.23 3.42
CA ALA A 160 -5.87 5.84 2.28
C ALA A 160 -4.61 5.05 1.90
N GLU A 161 -3.85 4.54 2.88
CA GLU A 161 -2.70 3.67 2.65
C GLU A 161 -3.13 2.35 1.97
N LEU A 162 -4.19 1.73 2.46
CA LEU A 162 -4.76 0.52 1.85
C LEU A 162 -5.19 0.78 0.40
N ALA A 163 -5.84 1.91 0.13
CA ALA A 163 -6.23 2.30 -1.23
C ALA A 163 -5.01 2.51 -2.14
N GLY A 164 -3.95 3.18 -1.64
CA GLY A 164 -2.69 3.36 -2.36
C GLY A 164 -2.01 2.03 -2.68
N LEU A 165 -2.01 1.07 -1.75
CA LEU A 165 -1.49 -0.27 -1.98
C LEU A 165 -2.22 -0.97 -3.14
N ARG A 166 -3.56 -0.92 -3.17
CA ARG A 166 -4.36 -1.52 -4.26
C ARG A 166 -4.16 -0.83 -5.60
N GLN A 167 -4.01 0.50 -5.60
CA GLN A 167 -3.72 1.26 -6.81
C GLN A 167 -2.37 0.82 -7.41
N ASN A 168 -1.35 0.65 -6.57
CA ASN A 168 -0.04 0.18 -6.99
C ASN A 168 -0.08 -1.23 -7.59
N GLU A 169 -0.88 -2.14 -7.03
CA GLU A 169 -1.08 -3.48 -7.59
C GLU A 169 -1.74 -3.43 -8.98
N THR A 170 -2.75 -2.57 -9.14
CA THR A 170 -3.45 -2.40 -10.42
C THR A 170 -2.52 -1.83 -11.51
N LEU A 171 -1.67 -0.86 -11.13
CA LEU A 171 -0.65 -0.32 -12.03
C LEU A 171 0.43 -1.35 -12.37
N ALA A 172 0.86 -2.16 -11.41
CA ALA A 172 1.83 -3.23 -11.66
C ALA A 172 1.27 -4.31 -12.59
N ALA A 173 -0.01 -4.66 -12.44
CA ALA A 173 -0.70 -5.62 -13.29
C ALA A 173 -0.86 -5.11 -14.74
N THR A 174 -1.18 -3.83 -14.92
CA THR A 174 -1.35 -3.23 -16.26
C THR A 174 0.00 -2.93 -16.93
N GLY A 175 0.99 -2.44 -16.19
CA GLY A 175 2.33 -2.13 -16.71
C GLY A 175 3.14 -3.37 -17.15
N SER A 176 2.94 -4.51 -16.50
CA SER A 176 3.62 -5.77 -16.87
C SER A 176 3.11 -6.37 -18.18
N GLY A 177 1.90 -6.01 -18.63
CA GLY A 177 1.32 -6.48 -19.88
C GLY A 177 1.80 -5.72 -21.13
N GLY A 178 2.29 -4.49 -20.98
CA GLY A 178 2.66 -3.62 -22.10
C GLY A 178 4.03 -3.89 -22.71
N LEU A 179 4.95 -4.52 -21.96
CA LEU A 179 6.33 -4.73 -22.39
C LEU A 179 6.53 -5.91 -23.37
N VAL A 180 5.49 -6.70 -23.66
CA VAL A 180 5.56 -7.88 -24.54
C VAL A 180 5.07 -7.58 -25.97
N LEU A 181 4.40 -6.44 -26.22
CA LEU A 181 3.81 -6.12 -27.53
C LEU A 181 4.58 -5.07 -28.36
N ALA A 182 5.78 -4.65 -27.93
CA ALA A 182 6.58 -3.62 -28.62
C ALA A 182 7.86 -4.16 -29.28
N LEU A 183 7.90 -5.46 -29.58
CA LEU A 183 8.94 -6.12 -30.37
C LEU A 183 8.27 -6.86 -31.53
N ASP A 184 7.72 -6.10 -32.48
CA ASP A 184 7.42 -6.54 -33.84
C ASP A 184 7.61 -5.36 -34.80
#